data_AF-A0AA47NS23-F1
#
_entry.id   AF-A0AA47NS23-F1
#
_cell.length_a   1.000
_cell.length_b   1.000
_cell.length_c   1.000
_cell.angle_alpha   90.00
_cell.angle_beta   90.00
_cell.angle_gamma   90.00
#
_symmetry.space_group_name_H-M   'P 1'
#
loop_
_entity.id
_entity.type
_entity.pdbx_description
1 polymer ?
#
loop_
_entity_poly.entity_id
_entity_poly.type
_entity_poly.pdbx_seq_one_letter_code
_entity_poly.pdbx_strand_id
1 'polypeptide(L)'
;MRARGLRSEDQVDFILSLLKGSALEEVKLCMRGQVRQPNDLFSCLRGAFREKRSTPQLLYAFYARRQLDGEDLRDYSHALSQLLNSALQQSSDAVADPQLALRDQFIEGVRDSALRRELRRLVREKPGSNLFDVREEAIMWAIEDRPWSSNMARSRNLVGASPNEVTEQTNLTTDSPTDLSLTLQETVFILVN
;
A
#
# COMPACT_ATOMS: atom_id res chain seq x y z
N MET A 1 -6.12 -20.39 -11.84
CA MET A 1 -5.00 -21.25 -12.29
C MET A 1 -5.29 -22.69 -11.89
N ARG A 2 -5.48 -23.63 -12.83
CA ARG A 2 -5.45 -25.07 -12.52
C ARG A 2 -4.00 -25.51 -12.54
N ALA A 3 -3.38 -25.62 -11.36
CA ALA A 3 -2.06 -26.20 -11.25
C ALA A 3 -2.13 -27.70 -11.63
N ARG A 4 -1.06 -28.13 -12.29
CA ARG A 4 -0.79 -29.48 -12.80
C ARG A 4 -1.26 -30.57 -11.84
N GLY A 5 -1.75 -31.69 -12.37
CA GLY A 5 -2.27 -32.84 -11.63
C GLY A 5 -1.26 -33.50 -10.69
N LEU A 6 -0.91 -32.79 -9.62
CA LEU A 6 -0.13 -33.24 -8.48
C LEU A 6 -1.05 -34.04 -7.56
N ARG A 7 -0.51 -35.12 -6.97
CA ARG A 7 -1.24 -35.91 -5.97
C ARG A 7 -1.51 -35.03 -4.76
N SER A 8 -2.57 -35.31 -4.00
CA SER A 8 -3.02 -34.45 -2.89
C SER A 8 -1.92 -34.18 -1.84
N GLU A 9 -0.99 -35.11 -1.65
CA GLU A 9 0.16 -34.97 -0.74
C GLU A 9 1.20 -33.95 -1.27
N ASP A 10 1.58 -34.06 -2.55
CA ASP A 10 2.52 -33.13 -3.18
C ASP A 10 1.99 -31.68 -3.18
N GLN A 11 0.67 -31.50 -3.24
CA GLN A 11 0.03 -30.18 -3.15
C GLN A 11 0.15 -29.58 -1.75
N VAL A 12 0.01 -30.40 -0.70
CA VAL A 12 0.15 -29.93 0.69
C VAL A 12 1.58 -29.46 0.94
N ASP A 13 2.58 -30.27 0.58
CA ASP A 13 3.99 -29.92 0.75
C ASP A 13 4.36 -28.66 -0.04
N PHE A 14 3.84 -28.54 -1.26
CA PHE A 14 4.02 -27.34 -2.07
C PHE A 14 3.43 -26.11 -1.39
N ILE A 15 2.18 -26.14 -0.92
CA ILE A 15 1.57 -24.98 -0.25
C ILE A 15 2.32 -24.65 1.04
N LEU A 16 2.71 -25.65 1.83
CA LEU A 16 3.51 -25.43 3.05
C LEU A 16 4.85 -24.76 2.77
N SER A 17 5.51 -25.10 1.65
CA SER A 17 6.77 -24.46 1.24
C SER A 17 6.62 -22.97 0.90
N LEU A 18 5.40 -22.53 0.54
CA LEU A 18 5.10 -21.14 0.24
C LEU A 18 4.78 -20.31 1.50
N LEU A 19 4.35 -20.97 2.59
CA LEU A 19 4.02 -20.28 3.84
C LEU A 19 5.28 -19.96 4.63
N LYS A 20 5.36 -18.73 5.14
CA LYS A 20 6.45 -18.25 6.01
C LYS A 20 5.88 -17.51 7.22
N GLY A 21 6.68 -17.44 8.30
CA GLY A 21 6.35 -16.69 9.51
C GLY A 21 5.04 -17.15 10.16
N SER A 22 4.21 -16.17 10.56
CA SER A 22 2.95 -16.40 11.30
C SER A 22 1.97 -17.33 10.58
N ALA A 23 1.91 -17.28 9.25
CA ALA A 23 1.02 -18.16 8.47
C ALA A 23 1.40 -19.64 8.60
N LEU A 24 2.69 -19.95 8.66
CA LEU A 24 3.18 -21.31 8.84
C LEU A 24 2.96 -21.80 10.28
N GLU A 25 3.20 -20.94 11.27
CA GLU A 25 2.99 -21.25 12.69
C GLU A 25 1.52 -21.57 12.99
N GLU A 26 0.61 -20.77 12.45
CA GLU A 26 -0.82 -20.94 12.64
C GLU A 26 -1.33 -22.26 12.04
N VAL A 27 -0.86 -22.62 10.85
CA VAL A 27 -1.18 -23.90 10.21
C VAL A 27 -0.69 -25.07 11.04
N LYS A 28 0.54 -25.00 11.56
CA LYS A 28 1.10 -26.03 12.45
C LYS A 28 0.25 -26.17 13.73
N LEU A 29 -0.21 -25.06 14.29
CA LEU A 29 -1.08 -25.02 15.46
C LEU A 29 -2.47 -25.63 15.19
N CYS A 30 -3.15 -25.18 14.13
CA CYS A 30 -4.46 -25.68 13.72
C CYS A 30 -4.47 -27.20 13.52
N MET A 31 -3.41 -27.73 12.90
CA MET A 31 -3.42 -29.09 12.36
C MET A 31 -2.75 -30.12 13.27
N ARG A 32 -2.15 -29.72 14.40
CA ARG A 32 -1.51 -30.60 15.40
C ARG A 32 -0.63 -31.72 14.79
N GLY A 33 0.02 -31.44 13.66
CA GLY A 33 0.87 -32.41 12.95
C GLY A 33 0.15 -33.37 11.98
N GLN A 34 -1.12 -33.20 11.67
CA GLN A 34 -1.86 -34.01 10.69
C GLN A 34 -2.50 -33.16 9.59
N VAL A 35 -1.68 -32.67 8.64
CA VAL A 35 -2.23 -32.06 7.42
C VAL A 35 -2.62 -33.18 6.47
N ARG A 36 -3.93 -33.39 6.25
CA ARG A 36 -4.42 -34.52 5.45
C ARG A 36 -4.85 -34.12 4.05
N GLN A 37 -5.37 -32.91 3.86
CA GLN A 37 -5.85 -32.43 2.57
C GLN A 37 -5.54 -30.95 2.38
N PRO A 38 -5.31 -30.50 1.13
CA PRO A 38 -5.14 -29.07 0.80
C PRO A 38 -6.30 -28.19 1.29
N ASN A 39 -7.53 -28.71 1.28
CA ASN A 39 -8.72 -27.96 1.73
C ASN A 39 -8.69 -27.62 3.22
N ASP A 40 -8.13 -28.50 4.06
CA ASP A 40 -8.02 -28.27 5.50
C ASP A 40 -7.04 -27.13 5.78
N LEU A 41 -5.93 -27.11 5.03
CA LEU A 41 -4.92 -26.06 5.07
C LEU A 41 -5.51 -24.70 4.73
N PHE A 42 -6.22 -24.59 3.60
CA PHE A 42 -6.91 -23.36 3.23
C PHE A 42 -8.00 -22.96 4.21
N SER A 43 -8.69 -23.93 4.84
CA SER A 43 -9.71 -23.66 5.85
C SER A 43 -9.09 -23.07 7.12
N CYS A 44 -7.94 -23.58 7.58
CA CYS A 44 -7.21 -22.97 8.70
C CYS A 44 -6.72 -21.56 8.34
N LEU A 45 -6.07 -21.37 7.18
CA LEU A 45 -5.59 -20.06 6.75
C LEU A 45 -6.73 -19.04 6.66
N ARG A 46 -7.87 -19.46 6.11
CA ARG A 46 -9.07 -18.63 6.05
C ARG A 46 -9.64 -18.37 7.45
N GLY A 47 -9.65 -19.34 8.36
CA GLY A 47 -10.13 -19.13 9.73
C GLY A 47 -9.28 -18.12 10.51
N ALA A 48 -7.96 -18.19 10.35
CA ALA A 48 -7.03 -17.36 11.09
C ALA A 48 -6.88 -15.94 10.52
N PHE A 49 -6.72 -15.83 9.20
CA PHE A 49 -6.31 -14.59 8.53
C PHE A 49 -7.42 -13.90 7.72
N ARG A 50 -8.60 -14.50 7.56
CA ARG A 50 -9.70 -13.82 6.90
C ARG A 50 -10.15 -12.63 7.75
N GLU A 51 -10.57 -11.58 7.06
CA GLU A 51 -11.32 -10.49 7.67
C GLU A 51 -12.53 -11.02 8.47
N LYS A 52 -12.53 -10.74 9.78
CA LYS A 52 -13.55 -11.23 10.73
C LYS A 52 -14.67 -10.22 10.92
N ARG A 53 -14.44 -8.96 10.54
CA ARG A 53 -15.45 -7.89 10.64
C ARG A 53 -16.57 -8.13 9.62
N SER A 54 -17.80 -7.84 10.03
CA SER A 54 -18.96 -7.84 9.14
C SER A 54 -18.95 -6.62 8.22
N THR A 55 -19.71 -6.66 7.11
CA THR A 55 -19.83 -5.52 6.19
C THR A 55 -20.12 -4.19 6.90
N PRO A 56 -21.08 -4.08 7.84
CA PRO A 56 -21.31 -2.82 8.56
C PRO A 56 -20.13 -2.36 9.41
N GLN A 57 -19.39 -3.28 10.03
CA GLN A 57 -18.19 -2.96 10.82
C GLN A 57 -17.05 -2.46 9.92
N LEU A 58 -16.91 -3.03 8.73
CA LEU A 58 -15.93 -2.58 7.73
C LEU A 58 -16.28 -1.22 7.16
N LEU A 59 -17.54 -0.99 6.82
CA LEU A 59 -18.01 0.33 6.37
C LEU A 59 -17.84 1.39 7.46
N TYR A 60 -18.16 1.06 8.72
CA TYR A 60 -17.88 1.95 9.83
C TYR A 60 -16.39 2.28 9.93
N ALA A 61 -15.52 1.27 9.88
CA ALA A 61 -14.08 1.47 9.93
C ALA A 61 -13.58 2.33 8.75
N PHE A 62 -14.11 2.12 7.55
CA PHE A 62 -13.82 2.91 6.36
C PHE A 62 -14.18 4.40 6.54
N TYR A 63 -15.42 4.70 6.92
CA TYR A 63 -15.88 6.09 7.12
C TYR A 63 -15.29 6.76 8.36
N ALA A 64 -14.89 5.99 9.37
CA ALA A 64 -14.22 6.49 10.57
C ALA A 64 -12.71 6.69 10.39
N ARG A 65 -12.09 6.09 9.35
CA ARG A 65 -10.65 6.17 9.16
C ARG A 65 -10.22 7.61 8.88
N ARG A 66 -9.21 8.07 9.63
CA ARG A 66 -8.51 9.35 9.46
C ARG A 66 -7.02 9.06 9.33
N GLN A 67 -6.30 9.83 8.52
CA GLN A 67 -4.84 9.75 8.41
C GLN A 67 -4.20 9.83 9.81
N LEU A 68 -3.34 8.88 10.13
CA LEU A 68 -2.68 8.79 11.43
C LEU A 68 -1.52 9.79 11.53
N ASP A 69 -1.04 10.01 12.75
CA ASP A 69 0.13 10.83 12.98
C ASP A 69 1.39 10.19 12.37
N GLY A 70 2.01 10.90 11.42
CA GLY A 70 3.21 10.41 10.72
C GLY A 70 2.92 9.42 9.58
N GLU A 71 1.65 9.12 9.30
CA GLU A 71 1.27 8.27 8.17
C GLU A 71 1.34 9.07 6.85
N ASP A 72 2.05 8.52 5.86
CA ASP A 72 2.10 9.12 4.53
C ASP A 72 0.75 9.00 3.79
N LEU A 73 0.51 9.91 2.84
CA LEU A 73 -0.70 9.94 2.03
C LEU A 73 -0.89 8.65 1.21
N ARG A 74 0.20 8.01 0.75
CA ARG A 74 0.12 6.73 0.03
C ARG A 74 -0.37 5.63 0.96
N ASP A 75 0.26 5.45 2.11
CA ASP A 75 -0.10 4.45 3.11
C ASP A 75 -1.55 4.63 3.58
N TYR A 76 -1.94 5.87 3.84
CA TYR A 76 -3.32 6.20 4.19
C TYR A 76 -4.31 5.79 3.08
N SER A 77 -4.02 6.13 1.82
CA SER A 77 -4.87 5.78 0.68
C SER A 77 -5.00 4.25 0.50
N HIS A 78 -3.91 3.51 0.73
CA HIS A 78 -3.89 2.06 0.66
C HIS A 78 -4.70 1.43 1.79
N ALA A 79 -4.49 1.85 3.03
CA ALA A 79 -5.25 1.37 4.18
C ALA A 79 -6.76 1.60 4.01
N LEU A 80 -7.14 2.76 3.47
CA LEU A 80 -8.53 3.10 3.19
C LEU A 80 -9.12 2.21 2.08
N SER A 81 -8.36 1.99 1.00
CA SER A 81 -8.77 1.12 -0.10
C SER A 81 -8.95 -0.34 0.34
N GLN A 82 -8.08 -0.83 1.22
CA GLN A 82 -8.19 -2.19 1.79
C GLN A 82 -9.50 -2.35 2.57
N LEU A 83 -9.86 -1.38 3.42
CA LEU A 83 -11.12 -1.44 4.19
C LEU A 83 -12.35 -1.50 3.28
N LEU A 84 -12.41 -0.65 2.25
CA LEU A 84 -13.52 -0.65 1.30
C LEU A 84 -13.57 -1.95 0.48
N ASN A 85 -12.42 -2.41 -0.01
CA ASN A 85 -12.34 -3.66 -0.77
C ASN A 85 -12.80 -4.87 0.06
N SER A 86 -12.42 -4.94 1.34
CA SER A 86 -12.91 -5.99 2.24
C SER A 86 -14.43 -5.95 2.42
N ALA A 87 -15.05 -4.76 2.48
CA ALA A 87 -16.49 -4.63 2.54
C ALA A 87 -17.16 -5.11 1.23
N LEU A 88 -16.63 -4.68 0.08
CA LEU A 88 -17.16 -5.02 -1.24
C LEU A 88 -16.99 -6.51 -1.60
N GLN A 89 -15.95 -7.15 -1.10
CA GLN A 89 -15.77 -8.61 -1.20
C GLN A 89 -16.86 -9.38 -0.45
N GLN A 90 -17.43 -8.81 0.63
CA GLN A 90 -18.53 -9.43 1.37
C GLN A 90 -19.90 -9.11 0.77
N SER A 91 -20.09 -7.88 0.26
CA SER A 91 -21.30 -7.43 -0.41
C SER A 91 -20.93 -6.39 -1.47
N SER A 92 -21.03 -6.78 -2.74
CA SER A 92 -20.62 -5.94 -3.88
C SER A 92 -21.48 -4.67 -4.03
N ASP A 93 -22.67 -4.68 -3.45
CA ASP A 93 -23.66 -3.61 -3.46
C ASP A 93 -23.66 -2.77 -2.17
N ALA A 94 -22.70 -2.99 -1.27
CA ALA A 94 -22.59 -2.29 0.01
C ALA A 94 -22.45 -0.76 -0.13
N VAL A 95 -21.95 -0.28 -1.27
CA VAL A 95 -21.76 1.14 -1.58
C VAL A 95 -22.18 1.38 -3.03
N ALA A 96 -23.01 2.40 -3.27
CA ALA A 96 -23.54 2.70 -4.60
C ALA A 96 -22.46 3.12 -5.62
N ASP A 97 -21.52 3.97 -5.19
CA ASP A 97 -20.35 4.34 -5.99
C ASP A 97 -19.07 4.20 -5.13
N PRO A 98 -18.38 3.06 -5.22
CA PRO A 98 -17.14 2.82 -4.48
C PRO A 98 -16.03 3.81 -4.78
N GLN A 99 -15.92 4.26 -6.04
CA GLN A 99 -14.81 5.12 -6.45
C GLN A 99 -15.00 6.53 -5.90
N LEU A 100 -16.22 7.07 -5.97
CA LEU A 100 -16.56 8.34 -5.35
C LEU A 100 -16.45 8.27 -3.83
N ALA A 101 -16.98 7.22 -3.20
CA ALA A 101 -16.90 7.06 -1.76
C ALA A 101 -15.44 7.02 -1.27
N LEU A 102 -14.57 6.30 -1.97
CA LEU A 102 -13.15 6.20 -1.64
C LEU A 102 -12.42 7.54 -1.77
N ARG A 103 -12.67 8.27 -2.87
CA ARG A 103 -12.12 9.61 -3.09
C ARG A 103 -12.58 10.58 -2.00
N ASP A 104 -13.88 10.66 -1.75
CA ASP A 104 -14.45 11.63 -0.82
C ASP A 104 -14.03 11.31 0.63
N GLN A 105 -13.96 10.03 0.99
CA GLN A 105 -13.48 9.60 2.29
C GLN A 105 -11.98 9.87 2.47
N PHE A 106 -11.15 9.70 1.43
CA PHE A 106 -9.74 10.07 1.47
C PHE A 106 -9.61 11.56 1.80
N ILE A 107 -10.33 12.44 1.09
CA ILE A 107 -10.31 13.88 1.35
C ILE A 107 -10.71 14.16 2.80
N GLU A 108 -11.87 13.67 3.24
CA GLU A 108 -12.39 13.98 4.58
C GLU A 108 -11.51 13.43 5.72
N GLY A 109 -10.73 12.38 5.46
CA GLY A 109 -9.84 11.82 6.44
C GLY A 109 -8.39 12.29 6.40
N VAL A 110 -7.97 13.09 5.40
CA VAL A 110 -6.66 13.78 5.42
C VAL A 110 -6.54 14.62 6.69
N ARG A 111 -5.43 14.50 7.43
CA ARG A 111 -5.24 15.15 8.73
C ARG A 111 -5.15 16.67 8.61
N ASP A 112 -4.41 17.17 7.63
CA ASP A 112 -4.23 18.60 7.39
C ASP A 112 -5.53 19.25 6.88
N SER A 113 -6.06 20.19 7.67
CA SER A 113 -7.31 20.88 7.36
C SER A 113 -7.21 21.86 6.17
N ALA A 114 -6.03 22.43 5.91
CA ALA A 114 -5.79 23.32 4.79
C ALA A 114 -5.73 22.51 3.50
N LEU A 115 -4.95 21.44 3.48
CA LEU A 115 -4.91 20.49 2.38
C LEU A 115 -6.30 19.93 2.07
N ARG A 116 -7.04 19.49 3.10
CA ARG A 116 -8.43 19.01 2.92
C ARG A 116 -9.33 20.04 2.25
N ARG A 117 -9.19 21.32 2.57
CA ARG A 117 -9.94 22.41 1.91
C ARG A 117 -9.56 22.53 0.44
N GLU A 118 -8.29 22.41 0.12
CA GLU A 118 -7.80 22.49 -1.26
C GLU A 118 -8.27 21.30 -2.10
N LEU A 119 -8.20 20.08 -1.57
CA LEU A 119 -8.71 18.89 -2.26
C LEU A 119 -10.22 18.96 -2.51
N ARG A 120 -11.00 19.52 -1.57
CA ARG A 120 -12.43 19.80 -1.82
C ARG A 120 -12.64 20.83 -2.93
N ARG A 121 -11.76 21.84 -3.02
CA ARG A 121 -11.81 22.81 -4.11
C ARG A 121 -11.52 22.14 -5.44
N LEU A 122 -10.47 21.31 -5.51
CA LEU A 122 -10.14 20.50 -6.69
C LEU A 122 -11.35 19.69 -7.18
N VAL A 123 -12.04 18.97 -6.29
CA VAL A 123 -13.23 18.17 -6.66
C VAL A 123 -14.38 19.05 -7.16
N ARG A 124 -14.58 20.26 -6.61
CA ARG A 124 -15.60 21.19 -7.11
C ARG A 124 -15.27 21.70 -8.51
N GLU A 125 -14.01 21.97 -8.79
CA GLU A 125 -13.54 22.43 -10.10
C GLU A 125 -13.50 21.29 -11.13
N LYS A 126 -13.20 20.06 -10.68
CA LYS A 126 -13.09 18.86 -11.49
C LYS A 126 -13.88 17.71 -10.84
N PRO A 127 -15.23 17.66 -10.99
CA PRO A 127 -16.06 16.64 -10.35
C PRO A 127 -15.75 15.21 -10.76
N GLY A 128 -15.19 15.02 -11.96
CA GLY A 128 -14.77 13.72 -12.49
C GLY A 128 -13.41 13.22 -12.01
N SER A 129 -12.74 13.95 -11.11
CA SER A 129 -11.48 13.49 -10.50
C SER A 129 -11.70 12.21 -9.71
N ASN A 130 -10.75 11.28 -9.79
CA ASN A 130 -10.75 10.02 -9.05
C ASN A 130 -9.79 10.09 -7.84
N LEU A 131 -9.68 8.97 -7.09
CA LEU A 131 -8.77 8.89 -5.95
C LEU A 131 -7.31 9.22 -6.31
N PHE A 132 -6.82 8.71 -7.44
CA PHE A 132 -5.43 8.91 -7.86
C PHE A 132 -5.16 10.39 -8.14
N ASP A 133 -6.05 11.07 -8.85
CA ASP A 133 -5.92 12.50 -9.14
C ASP A 133 -5.80 13.32 -7.85
N VAL A 134 -6.70 13.05 -6.89
CA VAL A 134 -6.73 13.74 -5.59
C VAL A 134 -5.51 13.41 -4.73
N ARG A 135 -5.03 12.16 -4.77
CA ARG A 135 -3.86 11.73 -4.01
C ARG A 135 -2.58 12.34 -4.55
N GLU A 136 -2.39 12.36 -5.86
CA GLU A 136 -1.19 12.97 -6.45
C GLU A 136 -1.15 14.48 -6.18
N GLU A 137 -2.30 15.18 -6.26
CA GLU A 137 -2.41 16.58 -5.85
C GLU A 137 -2.02 16.77 -4.37
N ALA A 138 -2.49 15.89 -3.49
CA ALA A 138 -2.16 15.94 -2.07
C ALA A 138 -0.66 15.74 -1.80
N ILE A 139 -0.01 14.85 -2.56
CA ILE A 139 1.44 14.61 -2.46
C ILE A 139 2.21 15.83 -2.97
N MET A 140 1.81 16.45 -4.09
CA MET A 140 2.45 17.67 -4.59
C MET A 140 2.36 18.80 -3.58
N TRP A 141 1.18 19.02 -3.00
CA TRP A 141 0.98 20.03 -1.97
C TRP A 141 1.91 19.82 -0.76
N ALA A 142 2.07 18.58 -0.29
CA ALA A 142 2.97 18.26 0.82
C ALA A 142 4.46 18.50 0.51
N ILE A 143 4.86 18.50 -0.77
CA ILE A 143 6.22 18.83 -1.21
C ILE A 143 6.41 20.35 -1.25
N GLU A 144 5.43 21.10 -1.74
CA GLU A 144 5.48 22.56 -1.88
C GLU A 144 5.46 23.28 -0.52
N ASP A 145 4.68 22.78 0.44
CA ASP A 145 4.57 23.32 1.80
C ASP A 145 5.77 22.99 2.70
N ARG A 146 6.64 22.07 2.28
CA ARG A 146 7.94 21.92 2.91
C ARG A 146 8.78 23.10 2.46
N PRO A 147 9.19 24.04 3.35
CA PRO A 147 10.12 25.07 2.95
C PRO A 147 11.36 24.34 2.44
N TRP A 148 11.61 24.45 1.13
CA TRP A 148 12.87 24.05 0.54
C TRP A 148 13.92 24.74 1.39
N SER A 149 14.67 23.99 2.19
CA SER A 149 15.68 24.57 3.06
C SER A 149 16.54 25.46 2.16
N SER A 150 16.46 26.76 2.35
CA SER A 150 17.08 27.79 1.53
C SER A 150 18.58 27.88 1.82
N ASN A 151 19.22 26.70 1.91
CA ASN A 151 20.64 26.50 2.12
C ASN A 151 21.40 26.27 0.81
N MET A 152 20.78 26.47 -0.37
CA MET A 152 21.55 26.80 -1.56
C MET A 152 21.84 28.29 -1.56
N ALA A 153 22.84 28.65 -0.76
CA ALA A 153 23.47 29.95 -0.76
C ALA A 153 23.74 30.40 -2.20
N ARG A 154 23.32 31.63 -2.49
CA ARG A 154 23.66 32.39 -3.68
C ARG A 154 25.19 32.45 -3.85
N SER A 155 25.75 31.48 -4.55
CA SER A 155 27.07 31.59 -5.18
C SER A 155 26.89 32.18 -6.58
N ARG A 156 26.54 33.48 -6.65
CA ARG A 156 26.85 34.28 -7.85
C ARG A 156 28.30 34.69 -7.73
N ASN A 157 29.20 33.76 -8.04
CA ASN A 157 30.61 34.04 -8.15
C ASN A 157 30.87 34.93 -9.37
N LEU A 158 31.72 35.91 -9.11
CA LEU A 158 32.21 36.94 -10.00
C LEU A 158 32.92 36.31 -11.20
N VAL A 159 32.64 36.83 -12.39
CA VAL A 159 33.41 36.57 -13.60
C VAL A 159 34.79 37.22 -13.43
N GLY A 160 35.85 36.41 -13.45
CA GLY A 160 37.24 36.82 -13.52
C GLY A 160 38.07 35.66 -14.07
N ALA A 161 38.65 35.87 -15.26
CA ALA A 161 39.26 34.87 -16.13
C ALA A 161 40.57 34.24 -15.60
N SER A 162 40.81 32.96 -15.90
CA SER A 162 41.81 32.46 -16.89
C SER A 162 41.93 30.91 -16.84
N PRO A 163 42.46 30.24 -17.89
CA PRO A 163 42.42 28.79 -18.10
C PRO A 163 43.73 28.07 -17.73
N ASN A 164 43.64 26.77 -17.40
CA ASN A 164 44.62 25.68 -17.59
C ASN A 164 44.19 24.50 -16.70
N GLU A 165 43.73 23.37 -17.27
CA GLU A 165 44.49 22.19 -17.73
C GLU A 165 44.35 21.02 -16.72
N VAL A 166 43.91 19.86 -17.26
CA VAL A 166 44.16 18.43 -16.91
C VAL A 166 44.20 18.04 -15.40
N THR A 167 43.56 17.00 -14.86
CA THR A 167 43.49 15.58 -15.25
C THR A 167 42.59 14.83 -14.24
N GLU A 168 42.08 13.68 -14.67
CA GLU A 168 41.97 12.42 -13.90
C GLU A 168 40.71 12.03 -13.10
N GLN A 169 40.33 10.78 -13.39
CA GLN A 169 39.25 9.94 -12.90
C GLN A 169 39.37 9.58 -11.42
N THR A 170 38.22 9.37 -10.75
CA THR A 170 38.04 8.22 -9.86
C THR A 170 36.56 7.83 -9.77
N ASN A 171 36.23 6.64 -10.27
CA ASN A 171 35.02 5.90 -9.90
C ASN A 171 35.12 5.44 -8.45
N LEU A 172 34.04 5.53 -7.67
CA LEU A 172 33.80 4.62 -6.54
C LEU A 172 32.32 4.29 -6.41
N THR A 173 32.04 3.05 -6.74
CA THR A 173 30.83 2.25 -6.55
C THR A 173 30.55 2.04 -5.06
N THR A 174 29.30 2.17 -4.62
CA THR A 174 28.77 1.43 -3.48
C THR A 174 27.36 0.94 -3.81
N ASP A 175 27.31 -0.35 -4.12
CA ASP A 175 26.12 -1.20 -4.06
C ASP A 175 25.46 -1.12 -2.68
N SER A 176 24.13 -1.05 -2.66
CA SER A 176 23.33 -1.52 -1.52
C SER A 176 22.11 -2.28 -2.05
N PRO A 177 22.06 -3.62 -1.92
CA PRO A 177 20.94 -4.42 -2.38
C PRO A 177 19.91 -4.54 -1.25
N THR A 178 18.87 -3.71 -1.28
CA THR A 178 17.79 -3.80 -0.27
C THR A 178 16.37 -3.74 -0.84
N ASP A 179 16.22 -3.76 -2.16
CA ASP A 179 14.91 -3.43 -2.77
C ASP A 179 14.11 -4.64 -3.31
N LEU A 180 14.64 -5.87 -3.15
CA LEU A 180 13.96 -7.10 -3.60
C LEU A 180 13.15 -7.80 -2.51
N SER A 181 13.36 -7.47 -1.23
CA SER A 181 12.58 -8.09 -0.14
C SER A 181 11.21 -7.45 0.06
N LEU A 182 11.04 -6.18 -0.31
CA LEU A 182 9.77 -5.46 -0.17
C LEU A 182 8.79 -5.82 -1.29
N THR A 183 9.27 -6.00 -2.52
CA THR A 183 8.44 -6.37 -3.67
C THR A 183 7.85 -7.79 -3.58
N LEU A 184 8.47 -8.68 -2.81
CA LEU A 184 7.97 -10.04 -2.59
C LEU A 184 6.85 -10.14 -1.53
N GLN A 185 6.70 -9.16 -0.63
CA GLN A 185 5.56 -9.14 0.29
C GLN A 185 4.26 -8.70 -0.41
N GLU A 186 4.37 -7.84 -1.41
CA GLU A 186 3.20 -7.28 -2.10
C GLU A 186 2.56 -8.27 -3.09
N THR A 187 3.37 -9.16 -3.68
CA THR A 187 2.89 -10.13 -4.67
C THR A 187 2.13 -11.32 -4.08
N VAL A 188 2.38 -11.68 -2.81
CA VAL A 188 1.68 -12.80 -2.14
C VAL A 188 0.25 -12.43 -1.75
N PHE A 189 -0.04 -11.15 -1.50
CA PHE A 189 -1.39 -10.70 -1.14
C PHE A 189 -2.41 -10.82 -2.30
N ILE A 190 -1.92 -10.76 -3.55
CA ILE A 190 -2.78 -10.80 -4.74
C ILE A 190 -3.19 -12.25 -5.11
N LEU A 191 -2.49 -13.26 -4.60
CA LEU A 191 -2.72 -14.67 -4.97
C LEU A 191 -3.66 -15.45 -4.03
N VAL A 192 -4.19 -14.82 -2.98
CA VAL A 192 -5.05 -15.47 -1.97
C VAL A 192 -6.50 -14.92 -1.93
N ASN A 193 -6.89 -14.04 -2.86
CA ASN A 193 -8.29 -13.64 -3.04
C ASN A 193 -8.95 -14.33 -4.24
#